data_AF-A0A9P4K3A1-F1
#
_entry.id   AF-A0A9P4K3A1-F1
#
_cell.length_a   1.000
_cell.length_b   1.000
_cell.length_c   1.000
_cell.angle_alpha   90.00
_cell.angle_beta   90.00
_cell.angle_gamma   90.00
#
_symmetry.space_group_name_H-M   'P 1'
#
loop_
_entity.id
_entity.type
_entity.pdbx_description
1 polymer ?
#
loop_
_entity_poly.entity_id
_entity_poly.type
_entity_poly.pdbx_seq_one_letter_code
_entity_poly.pdbx_strand_id
1 'polypeptide(L)'
;MTIEKRDNMGYAIHPALIVLLIILGAGLVVTAIAGMVRVYFKDDSEGIKPISGEQFDYMKQVRERNLQGLYEEGRRHAYRARHPDSKR
;
A
#
# COMPACT_ATOMS: atom_id res chain seq x y z
N MET A 1 -19.98 -56.25 -14.29
CA MET A 1 -19.42 -55.13 -15.06
C MET A 1 -18.16 -54.67 -14.35
N THR A 2 -16.99 -55.15 -14.77
CA THR A 2 -15.69 -54.78 -14.21
C THR A 2 -15.17 -53.56 -14.94
N ILE A 3 -14.90 -52.48 -14.22
CA ILE A 3 -14.28 -51.26 -14.76
C ILE A 3 -12.83 -51.63 -15.10
N GLU A 4 -12.50 -51.73 -16.38
CA GLU A 4 -11.09 -51.82 -16.80
C GLU A 4 -10.38 -50.49 -16.53
N LYS A 5 -9.22 -50.58 -15.86
CA LYS A 5 -8.37 -49.43 -15.57
C LYS A 5 -7.74 -48.94 -16.88
N ARG A 6 -8.03 -47.69 -17.26
CA ARG A 6 -7.41 -47.07 -18.45
C ARG A 6 -5.97 -46.71 -18.14
N ASP A 7 -5.07 -47.68 -18.24
CA ASP A 7 -3.69 -47.57 -17.74
C ASP A 7 -2.84 -46.54 -18.49
N ASN A 8 -3.18 -46.15 -19.73
CA ASN A 8 -2.34 -45.22 -20.48
C ASN A 8 -3.04 -44.20 -21.38
N MET A 9 -4.38 -44.11 -21.41
CA MET A 9 -5.20 -43.10 -22.15
C MET A 9 -4.75 -42.68 -23.58
N GLY A 10 -3.81 -43.40 -24.23
CA GLY A 10 -3.19 -43.03 -25.51
C GLY A 10 -1.97 -42.09 -25.42
N TYR A 11 -1.42 -41.82 -24.24
CA TYR A 11 -0.26 -40.92 -24.07
C TYR A 11 1.06 -41.70 -24.06
N ALA A 12 2.08 -41.13 -24.70
CA ALA A 12 3.46 -41.67 -24.70
C ALA A 12 4.15 -41.55 -23.33
N ILE A 13 3.61 -40.74 -22.42
CA ILE A 13 4.16 -40.44 -21.10
C ILE A 13 3.11 -40.79 -20.05
N HIS A 14 3.56 -41.34 -18.90
CA HIS A 14 2.67 -41.71 -17.80
C HIS A 14 1.83 -40.49 -17.33
N PRO A 15 0.50 -40.59 -17.21
CA PRO A 15 -0.38 -39.45 -16.91
C PRO A 15 0.02 -38.63 -15.67
N ALA A 16 0.52 -39.30 -14.63
CA ALA A 16 1.00 -38.62 -13.43
C ALA A 16 2.18 -37.65 -13.68
N LEU A 17 3.05 -37.96 -14.64
CA LEU A 17 4.17 -37.07 -15.01
C LEU A 17 3.66 -35.84 -15.77
N ILE A 18 2.63 -36.00 -16.61
CA ILE A 18 2.00 -34.87 -17.30
C ILE A 18 1.44 -33.88 -16.27
N VAL A 19 0.72 -34.39 -15.27
CA VAL A 19 0.18 -33.58 -14.16
C VAL A 19 1.30 -32.89 -13.39
N LEU A 20 2.38 -33.60 -13.06
CA LEU A 20 3.53 -33.02 -12.37
C LEU A 20 4.16 -31.87 -13.18
N LEU A 21 4.39 -32.07 -14.48
CA LEU A 21 4.96 -31.04 -15.35
C LEU A 21 4.06 -29.81 -15.45
N ILE A 22 2.74 -29.98 -15.48
CA ILE A 22 1.78 -28.87 -15.49
C ILE A 22 1.86 -28.09 -14.17
N ILE A 23 1.90 -28.77 -13.03
CA ILE A 23 2.00 -28.12 -11.72
C ILE A 23 3.29 -27.31 -11.62
N LEU A 24 4.42 -27.90 -12.02
CA LEU A 24 5.72 -27.22 -12.02
C LEU A 24 5.72 -26.02 -12.98
N GLY A 25 5.20 -26.20 -14.19
CA GLY A 25 5.10 -25.13 -15.20
C GLY A 25 4.22 -23.97 -14.72
N ALA A 26 3.06 -24.28 -14.15
CA ALA A 26 2.14 -23.28 -13.58
C ALA A 26 2.80 -22.53 -12.41
N GLY A 27 3.47 -23.24 -11.50
CA GLY A 27 4.19 -22.63 -10.38
C GLY A 27 5.29 -21.67 -10.83
N LEU A 28 6.05 -22.05 -11.86
CA LEU A 28 7.11 -21.21 -12.42
C LEU A 28 6.53 -19.94 -13.07
N VAL A 29 5.45 -20.07 -13.83
CA VAL A 29 4.76 -18.92 -14.44
C VAL A 29 4.22 -17.97 -13.37
N VAL A 30 3.55 -18.49 -12.34
CA VAL A 30 2.98 -17.66 -11.27
C VAL A 30 4.07 -16.91 -10.52
N THR A 31 5.18 -17.57 -10.18
CA THR A 31 6.31 -16.92 -9.46
C THR A 31 7.03 -15.89 -10.33
N ALA A 32 7.20 -16.16 -11.63
CA ALA A 32 7.77 -15.20 -12.58
C ALA A 32 6.89 -13.96 -12.74
N ILE A 33 5.56 -14.14 -12.86
CA ILE A 33 4.60 -13.03 -12.91
C ILE A 33 4.62 -12.24 -11.60
N ALA A 34 4.59 -12.90 -10.44
CA ALA A 34 4.66 -12.22 -9.14
C ALA A 34 5.95 -11.41 -8.98
N GLY A 35 7.09 -11.95 -9.40
CA GLY A 35 8.37 -11.24 -9.43
C GLY A 35 8.34 -10.03 -10.37
N MET A 36 7.80 -10.20 -11.58
CA MET A 36 7.63 -9.11 -12.54
C MET A 36 6.71 -8.02 -11.97
N VAL A 37 5.58 -8.39 -11.39
CA VAL A 37 4.65 -7.43 -10.76
C VAL A 37 5.37 -6.67 -9.65
N ARG A 38 6.11 -7.35 -8.77
CA ARG A 38 6.86 -6.71 -7.69
C ARG A 38 7.93 -5.72 -8.18
N VAL A 39 8.57 -5.99 -9.32
CA VAL A 39 9.62 -5.14 -9.87
C VAL A 39 9.05 -3.96 -10.65
N TYR A 40 8.06 -4.20 -11.52
CA TYR A 40 7.52 -3.19 -12.43
C TYR A 40 6.38 -2.37 -11.82
N PHE A 41 5.59 -2.98 -10.94
CA PHE A 41 4.51 -2.31 -10.21
C PHE A 41 4.97 -2.13 -8.76
N LYS A 42 6.06 -1.37 -8.59
CA LYS A 42 6.42 -0.87 -7.27
C LYS A 42 5.21 -0.10 -6.74
N ASP A 43 4.68 -0.59 -5.64
CA ASP A 43 3.64 0.09 -4.91
C ASP A 43 4.26 1.40 -4.39
N ASP A 44 4.00 2.52 -5.08
CA ASP A 44 4.38 3.87 -4.64
C ASP A 44 3.72 4.23 -3.28
N SER A 45 2.93 3.32 -2.73
CA SER A 45 2.36 3.38 -1.39
C SER A 45 3.37 3.11 -0.27
N GLU A 46 4.53 2.48 -0.54
CA GLU A 46 5.59 2.27 0.46
C GLU A 46 6.58 3.46 0.60
N GLY A 47 6.42 4.51 -0.21
CA GLY A 47 7.26 5.72 -0.17
C GLY A 47 6.47 6.98 0.19
N ILE A 48 7.15 7.98 0.77
CA ILE A 48 6.61 9.35 0.82
C ILE A 48 6.41 9.78 -0.63
N LYS A 49 5.15 9.87 -1.08
CA LYS A 49 4.83 10.41 -2.41
C LYS A 49 5.57 11.74 -2.58
N PRO A 50 6.27 11.96 -3.71
CA PRO A 50 6.91 13.23 -3.96
C PRO A 50 5.83 14.31 -3.93
N ILE A 51 5.86 15.12 -2.87
CA ILE A 51 4.96 16.26 -2.70
C ILE A 51 5.31 17.24 -3.82
N SER A 52 4.33 17.60 -4.65
CA SER A 52 4.54 18.62 -5.68
C SER A 52 4.95 19.95 -5.03
N GLY A 53 5.75 20.77 -5.71
CA GLY A 53 6.21 22.06 -5.16
C GLY A 53 5.05 22.94 -4.67
N GLU A 54 3.95 22.97 -5.41
CA GLU A 54 2.73 23.70 -5.03
C GLU A 54 2.07 23.15 -3.75
N GLN A 55 2.04 21.82 -3.58
CA GLN A 55 1.53 21.20 -2.36
C GLN A 55 2.40 21.51 -1.14
N PHE A 56 3.72 21.58 -1.34
CA PHE A 56 4.65 21.95 -0.27
C PHE A 56 4.42 23.40 0.18
N ASP A 57 4.27 24.33 -0.76
CA ASP A 57 3.98 25.74 -0.47
C ASP A 57 2.61 25.90 0.21
N TYR A 58 1.60 25.16 -0.22
CA TYR A 58 0.30 25.13 0.45
C TYR A 58 0.42 24.64 1.90
N MET A 59 1.12 23.52 2.13
CA MET A 59 1.33 22.98 3.48
C MET A 59 2.10 23.95 4.38
N LYS A 60 3.07 24.68 3.83
CA LYS A 60 3.79 25.74 4.54
C LYS A 60 2.85 26.87 4.96
N GLN A 61 2.03 27.39 4.04
CA GLN A 61 1.06 28.45 4.35
C GLN A 61 0.02 28.00 5.39
N VAL A 62 -0.48 26.77 5.30
CA VAL A 62 -1.41 26.21 6.29
C VAL A 62 -0.76 26.13 7.67
N ARG A 63 0.49 25.67 7.74
CA ARG A 63 1.26 25.61 8.99
C ARG A 63 1.44 27.01 9.59
N GLU A 64 1.82 28.00 8.79
CA GLU A 64 1.99 29.38 9.25
C GLU A 64 0.70 29.97 9.82
N ARG A 65 -0.44 29.81 9.13
CA ARG A 65 -1.74 30.29 9.62
C ARG A 65 -2.15 29.62 10.94
N ASN A 66 -2.00 28.30 11.02
CA ASN A 66 -2.37 27.56 12.23
C ASN A 66 -1.48 27.97 13.40
N LEU A 67 -0.18 28.15 13.17
CA LEU A 67 0.77 28.57 14.19
C LEU A 67 0.45 29.99 14.69
N GLN A 68 0.10 30.91 13.78
CA GLN A 68 -0.34 32.25 14.14
C GLN A 68 -1.60 32.23 15.03
N GLY A 69 -2.60 31.42 14.67
CA GLY A 69 -3.80 31.24 15.48
C GLY A 69 -3.48 30.73 16.88
N LEU A 70 -2.56 29.77 16.99
CA LEU A 70 -2.12 29.21 18.27
C LEU A 70 -1.45 30.28 19.17
N TYR A 71 -0.62 31.15 18.59
CA TYR A 71 0.01 32.25 19.34
C TYR A 71 -1.01 33.31 19.79
N GLU A 72 -2.02 33.60 18.98
CA GLU A 72 -3.10 34.52 19.36
C GLU A 72 -3.95 33.96 20.50
N GLU A 73 -4.31 32.69 20.42
CA GLU A 73 -5.06 32.01 21.47
C GLU A 73 -4.24 31.93 22.76
N GLY A 74 -2.96 31.54 22.68
CA GLY A 74 -2.04 31.53 23.82
C GLY A 74 -1.91 32.90 24.50
N ARG A 75 -1.81 33.99 23.71
CA ARG A 75 -1.78 35.36 24.24
C ARG A 75 -3.10 35.75 24.91
N ARG A 76 -4.26 35.37 24.34
CA ARG A 76 -5.58 35.63 24.94
C ARG A 76 -5.77 34.88 26.26
N HIS A 77 -5.34 33.62 26.32
CA HIS A 77 -5.37 32.82 27.55
C HIS A 77 -4.43 33.37 28.61
N ALA A 78 -3.20 33.75 28.25
CA ALA A 78 -2.25 34.37 29.18
C ALA A 78 -2.77 35.72 29.73
N TYR A 79 -3.40 36.53 28.87
CA TYR A 79 -4.01 37.80 29.29
C TYR A 79 -5.18 37.58 30.27
N ARG A 80 -6.07 36.61 29.98
CA ARG A 80 -7.20 36.25 30.82
C ARG A 80 -6.78 35.63 32.16
N ALA A 81 -5.72 34.82 32.17
CA ALA A 81 -5.13 34.27 33.39
C ALA A 81 -4.50 35.35 34.28
N ARG A 82 -4.00 36.43 33.67
CA ARG A 82 -3.38 37.56 34.39
C ARG A 82 -4.40 38.60 34.89
N HIS A 83 -5.61 38.64 34.33
CA HIS A 83 -6.68 39.57 34.71
C HIS A 83 -8.00 38.83 35.01
N PRO A 84 -8.07 38.09 36.14
CA PRO A 84 -9.24 37.28 36.50
C PRO A 84 -10.52 38.11 36.78
N ASP A 85 -10.40 39.39 37.11
CA ASP A 85 -11.52 40.27 37.51
C ASP A 85 -12.11 41.14 36.39
N SER A 86 -11.74 40.94 35.12
CA SER A 86 -12.27 41.74 33.99
C SER A 86 -13.69 41.36 33.54
N LYS A 87 -14.42 40.59 34.35
CA LYS A 87 -15.86 40.34 34.16
C LYS A 87 -16.68 41.06 35.25
N ARG A 88 -16.79 42.37 35.12
CA ARG A 88 -17.92 43.15 35.63
C ARG A 88 -18.34 44.16 34.57
#